data_AF-A0A3S3LN64-F1
#
_entry.id   AF-A0A3S3LN64-F1
#
_cell.length_a   1.000
_cell.length_b   1.000
_cell.length_c   1.000
_cell.angle_alpha   90.00
_cell.angle_beta   90.00
_cell.angle_gamma   90.00
#
_symmetry.space_group_name_H-M   'P 1'
#
loop_
_entity.id
_entity.type
_entity.pdbx_description
1 polymer ?
#
loop_
_entity_poly.entity_id
_entity_poly.type
_entity_poly.pdbx_seq_one_letter_code
_entity_poly.pdbx_strand_id
1 'polypeptide(L)'
;MLVPLPIGLFVAALLADLGYWVTASPVAASAAAWLVAAGVVTGAVAAAAGLADFFGNAEIRPLYHARITSPETSRFWRSGRQACCCAGGWAKPKPFCLGACLCRLASSHSWGTRGGTAARWSSVMVSACGRIHGARHEAHRQRSGSGHGAHGGGGGGSHGPHGGHGMEPDATVPQLAAVGMVSTLALALGMVAPANWVNLTLSARDVGGAIMPPGMIMDRDTPAAAMLDMAAVHPREISASYGLEVRGDRRLEPRIEGGVKVFDLETSVIRWAILPDVRVDAYAINGQVPGPRLHIRQGDRVRINVTNRLPESTTIHWHGLILPNEMDGPAEITQEPIPPGGSYRYEFTAGQSGTYFYHSHDHVDRQQALGLYGALIIDPAAPQDEITADHDYVIQLQEWLMREGLTFPAMPMDGGQPNYFTINGRAYPSTDTIRMKVGETLKVRFIGTNNGFIHPMHIHGGPFEVVARDGENIPESARFLADTVNVGPGQRYDVVWQARRPGKWLIHCHIGHHTTNNNVEEKGGGGLMVVIDVQS
;
A
#
# COMPACT_ATOMS: atom_id res chain seq x y z
N MET A 1 -26.88 -1.46 14.83
CA MET A 1 -27.79 -0.30 15.04
C MET A 1 -28.15 -0.01 16.51
N LEU A 2 -27.82 -0.86 17.49
CA LEU A 2 -28.21 -0.61 18.89
C LEU A 2 -27.53 0.61 19.55
N VAL A 3 -26.27 0.91 19.23
CA VAL A 3 -25.49 1.99 19.89
C VAL A 3 -25.90 3.42 19.49
N PRO A 4 -26.21 3.76 18.22
CA PRO A 4 -26.64 5.11 17.85
C PRO A 4 -27.99 5.55 18.44
N LEU A 5 -28.88 4.61 18.79
CA LEU A 5 -30.23 4.90 19.26
C LEU A 5 -30.26 5.66 20.62
N PRO A 6 -29.62 5.18 21.71
CA PRO A 6 -29.56 5.94 22.96
C PRO A 6 -28.85 7.29 22.80
N ILE A 7 -27.81 7.38 21.96
CA ILE A 7 -27.12 8.64 21.65
C ILE A 7 -28.10 9.64 21.03
N GLY A 8 -28.88 9.22 20.02
CA GLY A 8 -29.91 10.06 19.41
C GLY A 8 -31.00 10.50 20.39
N LEU A 9 -31.39 9.63 21.33
CA LEU A 9 -32.38 9.95 22.38
C LEU A 9 -31.83 10.98 23.38
N PHE A 10 -30.57 10.88 23.82
CA PHE A 10 -29.96 11.87 24.71
C PHE A 10 -29.72 13.22 24.01
N VAL A 11 -29.35 13.23 22.72
CA VAL A 11 -29.27 14.47 21.93
C VAL A 11 -30.65 15.11 21.76
N ALA A 12 -31.70 14.31 21.51
CA ALA A 12 -33.07 14.80 21.44
C ALA A 12 -33.57 15.35 22.79
N ALA A 13 -33.19 14.72 23.92
CA ALA A 13 -33.48 15.23 25.26
C ALA A 13 -32.85 16.61 25.50
N LEU A 14 -31.55 16.78 25.17
CA LEU A 14 -30.87 18.07 25.28
C LEU A 14 -31.53 19.16 24.44
N LEU A 15 -32.01 18.83 23.23
CA LEU A 15 -32.77 19.76 22.39
C LEU A 15 -34.15 20.09 22.99
N ALA A 16 -34.80 19.15 23.69
CA ALA A 16 -36.05 19.39 24.41
C ALA A 16 -35.83 20.27 25.66
N ASP A 17 -34.75 20.08 26.41
CA ASP A 17 -34.36 20.95 27.53
C ASP A 17 -34.03 22.38 27.08
N LEU A 18 -33.29 22.54 25.97
CA LEU A 18 -33.06 23.85 25.35
C LEU A 18 -34.38 24.48 24.86
N GLY A 19 -35.29 23.68 24.30
CA GLY A 19 -36.65 24.12 23.95
C GLY A 19 -37.45 24.57 25.17
N TYR A 20 -37.34 23.88 26.30
CA TYR A 20 -37.96 24.27 27.57
C TYR A 20 -37.36 25.58 28.09
N TRP A 21 -36.04 25.74 28.09
CA TRP A 21 -35.37 26.96 28.54
C TRP A 21 -35.80 28.22 27.75
N VAL A 22 -36.07 28.08 26.45
CA VAL A 22 -36.55 29.19 25.60
C VAL A 22 -38.05 29.47 25.75
N THR A 23 -38.87 28.44 26.04
CA THR A 23 -40.35 28.55 25.92
C THR A 23 -41.14 28.38 27.21
N ALA A 24 -40.50 27.91 28.30
CA ALA A 24 -41.13 27.43 29.53
C ALA A 24 -42.24 26.37 29.31
N SER A 25 -42.27 25.69 28.15
CA SER A 25 -43.35 24.77 27.77
C SER A 25 -43.31 23.47 28.58
N PRO A 26 -44.35 23.12 29.38
CA PRO A 26 -44.38 21.86 30.13
C PRO A 26 -44.28 20.60 29.25
N VAL A 27 -44.66 20.72 27.97
CA VAL A 27 -44.53 19.64 26.97
C VAL A 27 -43.06 19.36 26.66
N ALA A 28 -42.21 20.39 26.59
CA ALA A 28 -40.79 20.24 26.31
C ALA A 28 -40.04 19.57 27.48
N ALA A 29 -40.29 20.01 28.72
CA ALA A 29 -39.75 19.36 29.92
C ALA A 29 -40.23 17.90 30.05
N SER A 30 -41.50 17.63 29.77
CA SER A 30 -42.04 16.27 29.75
C SER A 30 -41.36 15.39 28.68
N ALA A 31 -41.15 15.94 27.48
CA ALA A 31 -40.47 15.24 26.40
C ALA A 31 -39.01 14.91 26.75
N ALA A 32 -38.26 15.86 27.34
CA ALA A 32 -36.90 15.64 27.80
C ALA A 32 -36.82 14.47 28.80
N ALA A 33 -37.69 14.45 29.82
CA ALA A 33 -37.74 13.37 30.81
C ALA A 33 -38.01 11.98 30.19
N TRP A 34 -38.97 11.88 29.26
CA TRP A 34 -39.26 10.63 28.54
C TRP A 34 -38.11 10.20 27.62
N LEU A 35 -37.44 11.14 26.96
CA LEU A 35 -36.29 10.87 26.08
C LEU A 35 -35.07 10.39 26.86
N VAL A 36 -34.78 10.98 28.04
CA VAL A 36 -33.74 10.49 28.95
C VAL A 36 -34.07 9.07 29.44
N ALA A 37 -35.30 8.82 29.88
CA ALA A 37 -35.71 7.48 30.33
C ALA A 37 -35.58 6.42 29.20
N ALA A 38 -36.02 6.75 27.98
CA ALA A 38 -35.85 5.90 26.81
C ALA A 38 -34.37 5.69 26.43
N GLY A 39 -33.54 6.73 26.54
CA GLY A 39 -32.09 6.65 26.31
C GLY A 39 -31.39 5.72 27.31
N VAL A 40 -31.74 5.80 28.60
CA VAL A 40 -31.19 4.90 29.63
C VAL A 40 -31.62 3.45 29.39
N VAL A 41 -32.90 3.20 29.10
CA VAL A 41 -33.40 1.83 28.84
C VAL A 41 -32.79 1.23 27.57
N THR A 42 -32.74 1.98 26.46
CA THR A 42 -32.11 1.50 25.22
C THR A 42 -30.60 1.34 25.35
N GLY A 43 -29.93 2.20 26.13
CA GLY A 43 -28.51 2.06 26.49
C GLY A 43 -28.24 0.79 27.31
N ALA A 44 -29.08 0.47 28.30
CA ALA A 44 -28.97 -0.77 29.08
C ALA A 44 -29.19 -2.02 28.21
N VAL A 45 -30.14 -1.99 27.28
CA VAL A 45 -30.36 -3.09 26.30
C VAL A 45 -29.17 -3.23 25.35
N ALA A 46 -28.60 -2.12 24.85
CA ALA A 46 -27.41 -2.15 24.01
C ALA A 46 -26.18 -2.70 24.75
N ALA A 47 -25.99 -2.34 26.02
CA ALA A 47 -24.92 -2.87 26.87
C ALA A 47 -25.10 -4.36 27.16
N ALA A 48 -26.33 -4.81 27.47
CA ALA A 48 -26.64 -6.23 27.66
C ALA A 48 -26.41 -7.05 26.38
N ALA A 49 -26.75 -6.51 25.20
CA ALA A 49 -26.48 -7.14 23.92
C ALA A 49 -24.96 -7.26 23.65
N GLY A 50 -24.19 -6.18 23.83
CA GLY A 50 -22.73 -6.22 23.67
C GLY A 50 -22.02 -7.17 24.66
N LEU A 51 -22.54 -7.27 25.88
CA LEU A 51 -22.06 -8.24 26.88
C LEU A 51 -22.41 -9.69 26.48
N ALA A 52 -23.59 -9.90 25.90
CA ALA A 52 -24.01 -11.20 25.36
C ALA A 52 -23.20 -11.61 24.12
N ASP A 53 -22.82 -10.67 23.24
CA ASP A 53 -21.91 -10.94 22.12
C ASP A 53 -20.49 -11.28 22.62
N PHE A 54 -19.96 -10.54 23.60
CA PHE A 54 -18.65 -10.78 24.19
C PHE A 54 -18.55 -12.16 24.88
N PHE A 55 -19.57 -12.55 25.65
CA PHE A 55 -19.62 -13.89 26.24
C PHE A 55 -20.10 -14.98 25.26
N GLY A 56 -20.84 -14.62 24.21
CA GLY A 56 -21.38 -15.55 23.22
C GLY A 56 -20.33 -16.02 22.23
N ASN A 57 -19.62 -15.10 21.58
CA ASN A 57 -18.68 -15.41 20.51
C ASN A 57 -17.34 -15.94 21.07
N ALA A 58 -16.94 -17.13 20.64
CA ALA A 58 -15.68 -17.77 21.02
C ALA A 58 -14.44 -17.09 20.42
N GLU A 59 -14.57 -16.33 19.32
CA GLU A 59 -13.46 -15.65 18.64
C GLU A 59 -13.07 -14.32 19.32
N ILE A 60 -13.98 -13.71 20.09
CA ILE A 60 -13.74 -12.40 20.74
C ILE A 60 -12.94 -12.55 22.04
N ARG A 61 -13.17 -13.63 22.80
CA ARG A 61 -12.55 -13.84 24.12
C ARG A 61 -11.00 -13.97 24.10
N PRO A 62 -10.37 -14.68 23.14
CA PRO A 62 -8.91 -14.83 23.09
C PRO A 62 -8.14 -13.51 22.95
N LEU A 63 -8.70 -12.56 22.19
CA LEU A 63 -8.10 -11.24 21.92
C LEU A 63 -7.86 -10.43 23.20
N TYR A 64 -8.65 -10.67 24.25
CA TYR A 64 -8.51 -9.99 25.54
C TYR A 64 -7.49 -10.66 26.46
N HIS A 65 -7.44 -12.00 26.47
CA HIS A 65 -6.49 -12.76 27.31
C HIS A 65 -5.03 -12.57 26.87
N ALA A 66 -4.77 -12.49 25.56
CA ALA A 66 -3.43 -12.26 25.01
C ALA A 66 -2.78 -10.93 25.46
N ARG A 67 -3.56 -10.00 26.03
CA ARG A 67 -3.11 -8.65 26.42
C ARG A 67 -2.81 -8.46 27.91
N ILE A 68 -3.05 -9.48 28.74
CA ILE A 68 -3.01 -9.35 30.22
C ILE A 68 -1.90 -10.18 30.87
N THR A 69 -1.34 -11.19 30.18
CA THR A 69 -0.37 -12.13 30.79
C THR A 69 0.89 -12.39 29.96
N SER A 70 1.69 -11.35 29.67
CA SER A 70 3.10 -11.51 29.26
C SER A 70 3.97 -10.24 29.37
N PRO A 71 4.51 -9.90 30.56
CA PRO A 71 5.92 -9.57 30.64
C PRO A 71 6.77 -10.85 30.40
N GLU A 72 8.00 -10.70 29.93
CA GLU A 72 8.99 -11.78 29.73
C GLU A 72 8.63 -12.91 28.73
N THR A 73 8.87 -12.67 27.44
CA THR A 73 9.21 -13.75 26.47
C THR A 73 10.66 -13.61 25.98
N SER A 74 11.59 -13.41 26.92
CA SER A 74 13.02 -13.65 26.70
C SER A 74 13.43 -14.89 27.48
N ARG A 75 14.32 -15.73 26.92
CA ARG A 75 14.84 -16.98 27.51
C ARG A 75 13.88 -18.19 27.56
N PHE A 76 13.41 -18.72 26.43
CA PHE A 76 12.98 -20.14 26.39
C PHE A 76 13.31 -20.96 25.13
N TRP A 77 14.37 -20.60 24.39
CA TRP A 77 14.95 -21.49 23.36
C TRP A 77 16.47 -21.60 23.49
N ARG A 78 16.91 -22.46 24.41
CA ARG A 78 18.24 -23.11 24.39
C ARG A 78 18.07 -24.59 24.71
N SER A 79 18.18 -25.43 23.68
CA SER A 79 18.06 -26.91 23.70
C SER A 79 16.68 -27.46 24.15
N GLY A 80 16.16 -28.54 23.57
CA GLY A 80 16.57 -29.23 22.35
C GLY A 80 16.27 -30.74 22.35
N ARG A 81 15.82 -31.27 21.20
CA ARG A 81 15.53 -32.69 20.90
C ARG A 81 14.30 -33.30 21.59
N GLN A 82 13.25 -33.57 20.78
CA GLN A 82 12.75 -34.92 20.43
C GLN A 82 11.44 -34.73 19.65
N ALA A 83 11.43 -34.92 18.33
CA ALA A 83 11.42 -36.20 17.59
C ALA A 83 9.99 -36.77 17.43
N CYS A 84 9.59 -36.97 16.17
CA CYS A 84 8.21 -37.34 15.79
C CYS A 84 7.87 -38.80 16.09
N CYS A 85 6.57 -39.09 16.23
CA CYS A 85 6.00 -40.38 15.87
C CYS A 85 4.54 -40.23 15.38
N CYS A 86 4.23 -40.84 14.23
CA CYS A 86 2.88 -40.91 13.67
C CYS A 86 2.48 -42.38 13.47
N ALA A 87 1.34 -42.82 14.01
CA ALA A 87 0.61 -44.00 13.53
C ALA A 87 -0.81 -44.12 14.14
N GLY A 88 -1.79 -44.35 13.27
CA GLY A 88 -3.04 -45.14 13.39
C GLY A 88 -3.85 -45.26 14.71
N GLY A 89 -5.18 -45.38 14.67
CA GLY A 89 -6.07 -45.34 13.50
C GLY A 89 -7.47 -45.95 13.76
N TRP A 90 -8.41 -45.67 12.84
CA TRP A 90 -9.64 -46.43 12.55
C TRP A 90 -10.67 -46.73 13.67
N ALA A 91 -11.76 -45.95 13.69
CA ALA A 91 -13.13 -46.49 13.67
C ALA A 91 -14.15 -45.42 13.19
N LYS A 92 -15.20 -45.85 12.48
CA LYS A 92 -16.42 -45.06 12.16
C LYS A 92 -17.64 -45.96 12.40
N PRO A 93 -18.84 -45.38 12.58
CA PRO A 93 -19.79 -45.43 11.47
C PRO A 93 -20.54 -44.12 11.16
N LYS A 94 -20.90 -43.99 9.89
CA LYS A 94 -22.02 -43.22 9.29
C LYS A 94 -23.00 -44.28 8.72
N PRO A 95 -24.26 -44.02 8.25
CA PRO A 95 -24.65 -42.86 7.42
C PRO A 95 -26.15 -42.43 7.53
N PHE A 96 -26.72 -41.96 6.40
CA PHE A 96 -28.05 -41.35 6.14
C PHE A 96 -28.20 -39.87 6.55
N CYS A 97 -28.94 -39.03 5.81
CA CYS A 97 -29.82 -39.31 4.64
C CYS A 97 -29.40 -38.58 3.35
N LEU A 98 -30.05 -38.93 2.23
CA LEU A 98 -29.88 -38.30 0.90
C LEU A 98 -30.74 -37.03 0.75
N GLY A 99 -30.51 -36.28 -0.33
CA GLY A 99 -31.30 -35.09 -0.70
C GLY A 99 -32.39 -35.36 -1.76
N ALA A 100 -32.73 -34.29 -2.49
CA ALA A 100 -33.75 -34.17 -3.54
C ALA A 100 -35.21 -34.07 -3.07
N CYS A 101 -35.77 -32.86 -3.15
CA CYS A 101 -37.16 -32.64 -3.56
C CYS A 101 -37.16 -31.73 -4.81
N LEU A 102 -38.23 -31.76 -5.59
CA LEU A 102 -38.20 -31.41 -7.02
C LEU A 102 -39.12 -30.24 -7.40
N CYS A 103 -38.62 -29.41 -8.32
CA CYS A 103 -39.37 -28.72 -9.38
C CYS A 103 -40.33 -27.55 -9.07
N ARG A 104 -40.43 -26.68 -10.11
CA ARG A 104 -41.45 -25.66 -10.43
C ARG A 104 -41.36 -24.31 -9.68
N LEU A 105 -41.28 -23.16 -10.36
CA LEU A 105 -41.06 -22.85 -11.79
C LEU A 105 -39.88 -21.85 -11.89
N ALA A 106 -38.96 -21.91 -12.88
CA ALA A 106 -39.15 -21.84 -14.34
C ALA A 106 -39.78 -20.50 -14.78
N SER A 107 -39.24 -19.74 -15.75
CA SER A 107 -38.12 -20.03 -16.65
C SER A 107 -37.63 -18.78 -17.40
N SER A 108 -36.33 -18.76 -17.75
CA SER A 108 -35.76 -18.09 -18.94
C SER A 108 -35.77 -16.54 -18.96
N HIS A 109 -35.03 -15.85 -19.82
CA HIS A 109 -34.15 -16.26 -20.93
C HIS A 109 -32.76 -15.56 -20.84
N SER A 110 -31.74 -16.16 -21.44
CA SER A 110 -30.49 -15.48 -21.82
C SER A 110 -30.60 -14.92 -23.26
N TRP A 111 -29.47 -14.58 -23.90
CA TRP A 111 -29.31 -13.83 -25.18
C TRP A 111 -29.35 -12.29 -25.01
N GLY A 112 -28.66 -11.50 -25.84
CA GLY A 112 -27.70 -11.89 -26.89
C GLY A 112 -27.58 -10.86 -28.02
N THR A 113 -26.55 -10.01 -27.95
CA THR A 113 -25.87 -9.30 -29.07
C THR A 113 -26.66 -8.56 -30.18
N ARG A 114 -26.24 -7.29 -30.41
CA ARG A 114 -26.41 -6.43 -31.61
C ARG A 114 -27.76 -5.72 -31.86
N GLY A 115 -27.69 -4.38 -31.88
CA GLY A 115 -28.08 -3.61 -33.08
C GLY A 115 -29.21 -2.58 -32.95
N GLY A 116 -28.96 -1.34 -33.42
CA GLY A 116 -29.97 -0.54 -34.15
C GLY A 116 -30.70 0.60 -33.43
N THR A 117 -30.12 1.82 -33.49
CA THR A 117 -30.76 3.10 -33.89
C THR A 117 -32.06 3.66 -33.25
N ALA A 118 -32.08 5.00 -33.07
CA ALA A 118 -33.26 5.89 -32.89
C ALA A 118 -34.04 5.76 -31.56
N ALA A 119 -34.79 6.75 -31.05
CA ALA A 119 -34.83 8.22 -31.20
C ALA A 119 -35.58 8.79 -29.94
N ARG A 120 -35.13 9.86 -29.25
CA ARG A 120 -35.29 11.31 -29.51
C ARG A 120 -36.74 11.86 -29.26
N TRP A 121 -36.86 12.90 -28.40
CA TRP A 121 -38.08 13.64 -27.96
C TRP A 121 -38.95 12.90 -26.91
N SER A 122 -39.49 13.49 -25.81
CA SER A 122 -40.21 14.77 -25.51
C SER A 122 -41.71 14.73 -25.88
N SER A 123 -42.68 15.40 -25.21
CA SER A 123 -42.74 16.14 -23.93
C SER A 123 -44.18 16.65 -23.65
N VAL A 124 -44.62 16.70 -22.38
CA VAL A 124 -45.89 17.32 -21.88
C VAL A 124 -45.62 17.72 -20.40
N MET A 125 -45.61 18.98 -19.89
CA MET A 125 -46.04 20.33 -20.34
C MET A 125 -47.57 20.46 -20.50
N VAL A 126 -48.33 21.37 -19.86
CA VAL A 126 -48.20 22.80 -19.46
C VAL A 126 -49.07 22.99 -18.17
N SER A 127 -48.92 23.92 -17.20
CA SER A 127 -48.81 25.42 -17.18
C SER A 127 -48.24 25.88 -15.81
N ALA A 128 -47.53 27.00 -15.56
CA ALA A 128 -47.43 28.36 -16.14
C ALA A 128 -48.66 29.27 -15.87
N CYS A 129 -48.57 30.57 -15.55
CA CYS A 129 -47.49 31.49 -15.10
C CYS A 129 -48.19 32.63 -14.27
N GLY A 130 -47.59 33.55 -13.51
CA GLY A 130 -46.21 34.03 -13.24
C GLY A 130 -46.30 35.13 -12.15
N ARG A 131 -45.60 36.28 -12.15
CA ARG A 131 -44.15 36.65 -12.21
C ARG A 131 -44.07 38.21 -12.19
N ILE A 132 -43.05 38.81 -11.55
CA ILE A 132 -42.51 40.20 -11.72
C ILE A 132 -43.02 41.35 -10.79
N HIS A 133 -42.04 42.15 -10.28
CA HIS A 133 -42.06 43.45 -9.55
C HIS A 133 -42.69 43.56 -8.12
N GLY A 134 -42.23 44.48 -7.23
CA GLY A 134 -40.99 45.28 -7.33
C GLY A 134 -40.89 46.67 -6.64
N ALA A 135 -41.20 46.85 -5.35
CA ALA A 135 -40.76 47.99 -4.51
C ALA A 135 -40.73 47.56 -3.03
N ARG A 136 -39.86 47.97 -2.08
CA ARG A 136 -39.16 49.23 -1.70
C ARG A 136 -39.97 50.18 -0.78
N HIS A 137 -39.39 50.41 0.41
CA HIS A 137 -39.62 51.45 1.43
C HIS A 137 -40.79 51.39 2.45
N GLU A 138 -40.34 51.60 3.69
CA GLU A 138 -40.93 52.40 4.78
C GLU A 138 -41.96 51.83 5.75
N ALA A 139 -41.96 52.46 6.92
CA ALA A 139 -42.57 52.01 8.16
C ALA A 139 -43.16 53.20 8.92
N HIS A 140 -44.27 52.99 9.64
CA HIS A 140 -44.45 53.51 11.00
C HIS A 140 -45.81 53.10 11.62
N ARG A 141 -45.83 53.11 12.97
CA ARG A 141 -46.95 53.51 13.87
C ARG A 141 -48.30 52.78 13.70
N GLN A 142 -48.71 51.94 14.64
CA GLN A 142 -49.25 52.24 16.00
C GLN A 142 -50.78 52.43 16.05
N ARG A 143 -51.35 52.10 17.23
CA ARG A 143 -52.67 52.51 17.77
C ARG A 143 -53.95 51.83 17.23
N SER A 144 -54.28 50.71 17.89
CA SER A 144 -55.42 50.58 18.83
C SER A 144 -56.81 51.16 18.46
N GLY A 145 -57.79 50.26 18.41
CA GLY A 145 -59.20 50.51 18.73
C GLY A 145 -60.15 49.52 18.04
N SER A 146 -61.38 49.22 18.50
CA SER A 146 -61.98 49.19 19.86
C SER A 146 -63.48 48.90 19.73
N GLY A 147 -64.02 47.93 20.47
CA GLY A 147 -65.47 47.59 20.47
C GLY A 147 -65.93 46.77 19.24
N HIS A 148 -67.13 46.17 19.22
CA HIS A 148 -68.14 45.98 20.27
C HIS A 148 -68.99 44.73 19.95
N GLY A 149 -69.63 44.13 20.96
CA GLY A 149 -70.66 43.08 20.77
C GLY A 149 -71.04 42.45 22.11
N ALA A 150 -72.33 42.53 22.50
CA ALA A 150 -72.76 42.10 23.84
C ALA A 150 -74.20 41.53 23.88
N HIS A 151 -74.32 40.30 24.37
CA HIS A 151 -75.49 39.65 24.97
C HIS A 151 -74.91 38.69 26.04
N GLY A 152 -75.48 38.42 27.22
CA GLY A 152 -76.81 38.70 27.75
C GLY A 152 -77.65 37.40 27.79
N GLY A 153 -77.86 36.72 28.92
CA GLY A 153 -77.31 36.92 30.28
C GLY A 153 -78.00 35.99 31.31
N GLY A 154 -77.58 36.05 32.58
CA GLY A 154 -78.29 35.41 33.72
C GLY A 154 -77.81 34.01 34.12
N GLY A 155 -77.58 33.81 35.42
CA GLY A 155 -77.16 32.52 36.02
C GLY A 155 -76.07 32.71 37.07
N GLY A 156 -76.42 32.73 38.36
CA GLY A 156 -75.48 32.95 39.46
C GLY A 156 -74.80 31.66 39.95
N GLY A 157 -73.49 31.72 40.16
CA GLY A 157 -72.70 30.64 40.78
C GLY A 157 -71.33 31.16 41.21
N SER A 158 -71.03 31.12 42.51
CA SER A 158 -69.78 31.61 43.08
C SER A 158 -68.72 30.52 43.14
N HIS A 159 -67.49 30.77 42.66
CA HIS A 159 -66.26 30.16 43.18
C HIS A 159 -65.02 31.04 42.88
N GLY A 160 -63.90 30.74 43.54
CA GLY A 160 -62.77 31.65 43.74
C GLY A 160 -61.84 31.88 42.54
N PRO A 161 -60.87 32.82 42.68
CA PRO A 161 -59.93 33.16 41.62
C PRO A 161 -58.84 32.09 41.46
N HIS A 162 -58.55 31.70 40.22
CA HIS A 162 -57.41 30.84 39.91
C HIS A 162 -56.09 31.62 39.96
N GLY A 163 -55.26 31.33 40.97
CA GLY A 163 -53.84 31.72 40.97
C GLY A 163 -53.04 30.86 39.99
N GLY A 164 -52.01 31.44 39.37
CA GLY A 164 -51.15 30.73 38.42
C GLY A 164 -50.21 29.74 39.11
N HIS A 165 -50.21 28.49 38.68
CA HIS A 165 -49.25 27.47 39.14
C HIS A 165 -47.89 27.64 38.47
N GLY A 166 -47.05 28.54 39.00
CA GLY A 166 -45.61 28.41 38.85
C GLY A 166 -45.13 27.27 39.74
N MET A 167 -44.65 26.17 39.16
CA MET A 167 -43.94 25.15 39.93
C MET A 167 -42.48 25.58 40.09
N GLU A 168 -42.10 25.95 41.30
CA GLU A 168 -40.69 25.97 41.68
C GLU A 168 -40.16 24.52 41.65
N PRO A 169 -38.93 24.27 41.18
CA PRO A 169 -38.41 22.91 41.11
C PRO A 169 -37.97 22.41 42.48
N ASP A 170 -38.52 21.28 42.93
CA ASP A 170 -38.12 20.57 44.17
C ASP A 170 -36.63 20.12 44.21
N ALA A 171 -35.88 20.32 43.13
CA ALA A 171 -34.47 20.00 43.02
C ALA A 171 -33.60 21.01 43.80
N THR A 172 -33.17 20.62 45.00
CA THR A 172 -32.28 21.44 45.84
C THR A 172 -30.96 21.75 45.13
N VAL A 173 -30.32 22.87 45.47
CA VAL A 173 -29.03 23.30 44.85
C VAL A 173 -27.95 22.19 44.88
N PRO A 174 -27.77 21.39 45.96
CA PRO A 174 -26.86 20.24 45.94
C PRO A 174 -27.21 19.15 44.92
N GLN A 175 -28.50 18.88 44.68
CA GLN A 175 -28.94 17.90 43.68
C GLN A 175 -28.67 18.40 42.26
N LEU A 176 -28.97 19.67 41.97
CA LEU A 176 -28.65 20.30 40.68
C LEU A 176 -27.13 20.33 40.44
N ALA A 177 -26.34 20.65 41.47
CA ALA A 177 -24.88 20.60 41.39
C ALA A 177 -24.34 19.18 41.16
N ALA A 178 -24.91 18.16 41.82
CA ALA A 178 -24.53 16.77 41.63
C ALA A 178 -24.86 16.25 40.22
N VAL A 179 -26.08 16.51 39.72
CA VAL A 179 -26.48 16.12 38.35
C VAL A 179 -25.64 16.86 37.31
N GLY A 180 -25.38 18.16 37.50
CA GLY A 180 -24.50 18.94 36.64
C GLY A 180 -23.06 18.41 36.62
N MET A 181 -22.50 18.08 37.79
CA MET A 181 -21.16 17.49 37.90
C MET A 181 -21.08 16.12 37.22
N VAL A 182 -22.05 15.22 37.45
CA VAL A 182 -22.10 13.89 36.81
C VAL A 182 -22.26 14.01 35.30
N SER A 183 -23.12 14.92 34.82
CA SER A 183 -23.31 15.15 33.38
C SER A 183 -22.06 15.74 32.72
N THR A 184 -21.38 16.67 33.39
CA THR A 184 -20.11 17.25 32.92
C THR A 184 -19.00 16.20 32.89
N LEU A 185 -18.90 15.35 33.92
CA LEU A 185 -17.95 14.23 33.95
C LEU A 185 -18.25 13.20 32.87
N ALA A 186 -19.53 12.85 32.65
CA ALA A 186 -19.94 11.92 31.60
C ALA A 186 -19.65 12.47 30.20
N LEU A 187 -19.87 13.77 29.96
CA LEU A 187 -19.51 14.43 28.71
C LEU A 187 -17.99 14.49 28.52
N ALA A 188 -17.23 14.83 29.57
CA ALA A 188 -15.78 14.88 29.54
C ALA A 188 -15.17 13.50 29.27
N LEU A 189 -15.63 12.45 29.97
CA LEU A 189 -15.26 11.05 29.66
C LEU A 189 -15.69 10.65 28.25
N GLY A 190 -16.90 11.03 27.82
CA GLY A 190 -17.42 10.77 26.47
C GLY A 190 -16.62 11.42 25.34
N MET A 191 -15.85 12.47 25.62
CA MET A 191 -14.96 13.12 24.64
C MET A 191 -13.48 12.67 24.80
N VAL A 192 -13.00 12.59 26.04
CA VAL A 192 -11.59 12.32 26.37
C VAL A 192 -11.25 10.83 26.34
N ALA A 193 -12.17 9.94 26.72
CA ALA A 193 -11.92 8.50 26.67
C ALA A 193 -11.81 7.98 25.23
N PRO A 194 -12.65 8.39 24.25
CA PRO A 194 -12.40 8.04 22.85
C PRO A 194 -11.06 8.59 22.34
N ALA A 195 -10.71 9.84 22.64
CA ALA A 195 -9.44 10.42 22.20
C ALA A 195 -8.20 9.68 22.76
N ASN A 196 -8.25 9.21 24.00
CA ASN A 196 -7.11 8.54 24.65
C ASN A 196 -7.12 7.00 24.56
N TRP A 197 -8.27 6.35 24.36
CA TRP A 197 -8.41 4.89 24.37
C TRP A 197 -8.88 4.28 23.03
N VAL A 198 -9.44 5.07 22.10
CA VAL A 198 -9.85 4.60 20.77
C VAL A 198 -8.80 5.00 19.71
N ASN A 199 -7.64 4.36 19.84
CA ASN A 199 -6.62 4.21 18.79
C ASN A 199 -6.07 5.51 18.13
N LEU A 200 -5.48 6.39 18.95
CA LEU A 200 -4.51 7.41 18.49
C LEU A 200 -3.06 7.04 18.86
N THR A 201 -2.73 5.74 18.84
CA THR A 201 -1.42 5.22 19.25
C THR A 201 -0.37 5.33 18.13
N LEU A 202 -0.15 6.56 17.69
CA LEU A 202 0.92 6.97 16.78
C LEU A 202 1.68 8.13 17.46
N SER A 203 2.55 7.79 18.41
CA SER A 203 3.38 8.80 19.07
C SER A 203 4.60 9.14 18.22
N ALA A 204 5.15 10.33 18.42
CA ALA A 204 6.40 10.75 17.75
C ALA A 204 7.63 9.88 18.13
N ARG A 205 7.50 8.94 19.07
CA ARG A 205 8.52 7.91 19.36
C ARG A 205 8.39 6.71 18.44
N ASP A 206 7.17 6.31 18.11
CA ASP A 206 6.88 5.08 17.34
C ASP A 206 7.30 5.23 15.88
N VAL A 207 7.27 6.46 15.35
CA VAL A 207 7.81 6.83 14.03
C VAL A 207 9.22 7.42 14.08
N GLY A 208 9.90 7.40 15.24
CA GLY A 208 11.37 7.53 15.34
C GLY A 208 12.06 8.79 14.79
N GLY A 209 11.34 9.85 14.43
CA GLY A 209 11.90 10.99 13.69
C GLY A 209 11.98 10.79 12.16
N ALA A 210 11.22 9.83 11.63
CA ALA A 210 11.02 9.61 10.21
C ALA A 210 10.60 10.88 9.46
N ILE A 211 11.15 11.06 8.26
CA ILE A 211 10.80 12.16 7.38
C ILE A 211 9.76 11.63 6.39
N MET A 212 8.50 12.02 6.56
CA MET A 212 7.37 11.55 5.74
C MET A 212 7.29 12.28 4.39
N PRO A 213 6.86 11.62 3.30
CA PRO A 213 6.70 12.24 2.00
C PRO A 213 5.62 13.33 2.00
N PRO A 214 5.89 14.53 1.46
CA PRO A 214 4.90 15.61 1.41
C PRO A 214 3.76 15.24 0.46
N GLY A 215 2.53 15.53 0.91
CA GLY A 215 1.28 15.34 0.15
C GLY A 215 0.66 13.94 0.20
N MET A 216 1.28 12.97 0.89
CA MET A 216 0.72 11.63 1.07
C MET A 216 -0.46 11.65 2.06
N ILE A 217 -1.57 11.01 1.71
CA ILE A 217 -2.77 10.95 2.57
C ILE A 217 -2.60 9.77 3.54
N MET A 218 -2.39 10.11 4.81
CA MET A 218 -2.34 9.15 5.91
C MET A 218 -3.71 9.12 6.59
N ASP A 219 -4.36 7.95 6.64
CA ASP A 219 -5.55 7.78 7.48
C ASP A 219 -5.17 7.40 8.93
N ARG A 220 -6.17 7.24 9.80
CA ARG A 220 -5.93 6.90 11.22
C ARG A 220 -5.51 5.43 11.43
N ASP A 221 -5.78 4.57 10.45
CA ASP A 221 -5.68 3.12 10.57
C ASP A 221 -4.35 2.61 9.94
N THR A 222 -3.61 3.50 9.28
CA THR A 222 -2.24 3.30 8.74
C THR A 222 -1.23 3.09 9.89
N PRO A 223 -0.55 1.92 10.00
CA PRO A 223 0.34 1.62 11.12
C PRO A 223 1.68 2.38 11.11
N ALA A 224 2.28 2.55 12.29
CA ALA A 224 3.62 3.13 12.45
C ALA A 224 4.73 2.41 11.65
N ALA A 225 4.62 1.08 11.48
CA ALA A 225 5.52 0.31 10.62
C ALA A 225 5.45 0.79 9.16
N ALA A 226 4.24 0.88 8.59
CA ALA A 226 4.03 1.41 7.24
C ALA A 226 4.50 2.87 7.09
N MET A 227 4.43 3.67 8.16
CA MET A 227 5.02 5.02 8.16
C MET A 227 6.55 5.01 8.06
N LEU A 228 7.22 4.10 8.77
CA LEU A 228 8.66 3.89 8.65
C LEU A 228 9.02 3.35 7.25
N ASP A 229 8.22 2.44 6.71
CA ASP A 229 8.40 1.89 5.37
C ASP A 229 8.37 2.97 4.29
N MET A 230 7.40 3.89 4.37
CA MET A 230 7.22 5.01 3.43
C MET A 230 8.13 6.22 3.70
N ALA A 231 8.92 6.23 4.78
CA ALA A 231 9.78 7.35 5.14
C ALA A 231 10.96 7.53 4.17
N ALA A 232 11.50 8.75 4.08
CA ALA A 232 12.73 9.01 3.34
C ALA A 232 13.91 8.17 3.86
N VAL A 233 14.93 7.98 3.03
CA VAL A 233 16.26 7.61 3.51
C VAL A 233 16.81 8.75 4.36
N HIS A 234 17.16 8.45 5.61
CA HIS A 234 17.62 9.45 6.56
C HIS A 234 19.06 9.90 6.23
N PRO A 235 19.34 11.19 5.93
CA PRO A 235 20.64 11.60 5.38
C PRO A 235 21.87 11.42 6.27
N ARG A 236 21.72 10.98 7.53
CA ARG A 236 22.87 10.66 8.41
C ARG A 236 23.38 9.23 8.25
N GLU A 237 22.60 8.34 7.63
CA GLU A 237 23.01 6.94 7.41
C GLU A 237 23.94 6.80 6.19
N ILE A 238 24.09 7.85 5.38
CA ILE A 238 24.88 7.88 4.15
C ILE A 238 26.37 7.66 4.46
N SER A 239 26.83 6.45 4.20
CA SER A 239 28.20 5.99 4.43
C SER A 239 29.21 6.43 3.35
N ALA A 240 28.75 6.61 2.11
CA ALA A 240 29.58 6.96 0.96
C ALA A 240 28.79 7.76 -0.09
N SER A 241 29.50 8.42 -1.00
CA SER A 241 28.93 9.17 -2.13
C SER A 241 29.69 8.87 -3.42
N TYR A 242 28.95 8.60 -4.50
CA TYR A 242 29.50 8.21 -5.81
C TYR A 242 28.94 9.11 -6.92
N GLY A 243 29.79 9.50 -7.88
CA GLY A 243 29.41 10.31 -9.04
C GLY A 243 29.06 9.48 -10.26
N LEU A 244 29.16 10.10 -11.44
CA LEU A 244 28.85 9.46 -12.72
C LEU A 244 29.95 8.49 -13.19
N GLU A 245 31.16 8.63 -12.66
CA GLU A 245 32.35 7.84 -12.97
C GLU A 245 32.31 6.38 -12.49
N VAL A 246 31.51 6.06 -11.45
CA VAL A 246 31.38 4.69 -10.92
C VAL A 246 30.16 4.00 -11.50
N ARG A 247 30.34 3.04 -12.41
CA ARG A 247 29.25 2.25 -13.00
C ARG A 247 28.67 1.24 -11.99
N GLY A 248 27.35 1.06 -12.00
CA GLY A 248 26.67 -0.05 -11.30
C GLY A 248 26.78 -1.37 -12.08
N ASP A 249 26.16 -2.44 -11.57
CA ASP A 249 26.13 -3.77 -12.24
C ASP A 249 27.53 -4.32 -12.60
N ARG A 250 28.58 -3.90 -11.87
CA ARG A 250 29.94 -4.41 -12.11
C ARG A 250 30.00 -5.86 -11.67
N ARG A 251 30.49 -6.74 -12.55
CA ARG A 251 30.71 -8.16 -12.23
C ARG A 251 31.67 -8.29 -11.04
N LEU A 252 31.24 -9.07 -10.05
CA LEU A 252 32.07 -9.46 -8.91
C LEU A 252 32.69 -10.82 -9.22
N GLU A 253 34.02 -10.92 -9.16
CA GLU A 253 34.70 -12.22 -9.30
C GLU A 253 34.69 -12.96 -7.95
N PRO A 254 34.32 -14.26 -7.92
CA PRO A 254 34.34 -15.05 -6.70
C PRO A 254 35.78 -15.46 -6.32
N ARG A 255 36.02 -15.62 -5.02
CA ARG A 255 37.14 -16.46 -4.55
C ARG A 255 36.78 -17.93 -4.77
N ILE A 256 37.79 -18.78 -5.00
CA ILE A 256 37.59 -20.23 -5.09
C ILE A 256 38.10 -20.88 -3.80
N GLU A 257 37.19 -21.41 -2.98
CA GLU A 257 37.50 -22.05 -1.69
C GLU A 257 37.09 -23.52 -1.76
N GLY A 258 38.06 -24.43 -1.95
CA GLY A 258 37.79 -25.87 -2.00
C GLY A 258 36.86 -26.31 -3.15
N GLY A 259 36.84 -25.57 -4.25
CA GLY A 259 35.93 -25.79 -5.39
C GLY A 259 34.57 -25.08 -5.27
N VAL A 260 34.33 -24.33 -4.19
CA VAL A 260 33.15 -23.46 -4.03
C VAL A 260 33.48 -22.05 -4.53
N LYS A 261 32.59 -21.45 -5.33
CA LYS A 261 32.64 -20.03 -5.68
C LYS A 261 32.10 -19.20 -4.52
N VAL A 262 32.95 -18.38 -3.90
CA VAL A 262 32.63 -17.59 -2.72
C VAL A 262 32.56 -16.11 -3.07
N PHE A 263 31.38 -15.52 -2.83
CA PHE A 263 31.11 -14.10 -2.96
C PHE A 263 30.85 -13.50 -1.58
N ASP A 264 31.26 -12.24 -1.37
CA ASP A 264 30.84 -11.44 -0.22
C ASP A 264 30.03 -10.24 -0.71
N LEU A 265 28.89 -10.01 -0.07
CA LEU A 265 27.99 -8.89 -0.32
C LEU A 265 27.81 -8.11 0.98
N GLU A 266 28.14 -6.82 0.96
CA GLU A 266 27.89 -5.90 2.06
C GLU A 266 26.81 -4.90 1.64
N THR A 267 25.70 -4.87 2.37
CA THR A 267 24.65 -3.85 2.17
C THR A 267 25.08 -2.54 2.82
N SER A 268 24.65 -1.39 2.28
CA SER A 268 25.05 -0.07 2.78
C SER A 268 24.08 1.01 2.31
N VAL A 269 23.92 2.09 3.09
CA VAL A 269 23.23 3.31 2.62
C VAL A 269 24.25 4.25 1.99
N ILE A 270 24.04 4.64 0.74
CA ILE A 270 24.97 5.47 -0.05
C ILE A 270 24.22 6.58 -0.80
N ARG A 271 24.95 7.60 -1.25
CA ARG A 271 24.44 8.62 -2.18
C ARG A 271 24.96 8.36 -3.59
N TRP A 272 24.06 8.13 -4.53
CA TRP A 272 24.34 7.67 -5.89
C TRP A 272 23.87 8.71 -6.92
N ALA A 273 24.73 9.10 -7.87
CA ALA A 273 24.31 9.96 -8.98
C ALA A 273 23.47 9.18 -10.00
N ILE A 274 22.38 9.78 -10.50
CA ILE A 274 21.60 9.24 -11.62
C ILE A 274 21.73 10.10 -12.89
N LEU A 275 22.04 11.38 -12.71
CA LEU A 275 22.34 12.42 -13.70
C LEU A 275 23.51 13.28 -13.13
N PRO A 276 24.06 14.28 -13.85
CA PRO A 276 25.16 15.09 -13.34
C PRO A 276 24.82 15.81 -12.02
N ASP A 277 23.63 16.42 -11.98
CA ASP A 277 23.15 17.26 -10.88
C ASP A 277 22.07 16.60 -10.01
N VAL A 278 21.63 15.37 -10.36
CA VAL A 278 20.61 14.63 -9.59
C VAL A 278 21.22 13.38 -8.96
N ARG A 279 21.00 13.23 -7.66
CA ARG A 279 21.48 12.12 -6.82
C ARG A 279 20.32 11.55 -6.01
N VAL A 280 20.36 10.25 -5.77
CA VAL A 280 19.45 9.51 -4.90
C VAL A 280 20.23 8.97 -3.70
N ASP A 281 19.59 8.93 -2.55
CA ASP A 281 20.06 8.21 -1.36
C ASP A 281 19.46 6.81 -1.40
N ALA A 282 20.33 5.80 -1.52
CA ALA A 282 19.99 4.47 -1.98
C ALA A 282 20.56 3.38 -1.07
N TYR A 283 19.86 2.25 -1.02
CA TYR A 283 20.27 1.03 -0.36
C TYR A 283 21.02 0.18 -1.38
N ALA A 284 22.32 -0.01 -1.18
CA ALA A 284 23.24 -0.50 -2.19
C ALA A 284 24.04 -1.71 -1.70
N ILE A 285 24.52 -2.51 -2.65
CA ILE A 285 25.30 -3.72 -2.37
C ILE A 285 26.71 -3.52 -2.94
N ASN A 286 27.74 -3.71 -2.12
CA ASN A 286 29.15 -3.44 -2.45
C ASN A 286 29.39 -2.03 -3.03
N GLY A 287 28.69 -1.02 -2.48
CA GLY A 287 28.87 0.40 -2.82
C GLY A 287 28.42 0.79 -4.24
N GLN A 288 27.41 0.10 -4.80
CA GLN A 288 26.87 0.41 -6.13
C GLN A 288 25.38 0.06 -6.27
N VAL A 289 24.71 0.76 -7.18
CA VAL A 289 23.34 0.47 -7.63
C VAL A 289 23.32 0.39 -9.17
N PRO A 290 22.89 -0.72 -9.78
CA PRO A 290 22.57 -2.01 -9.18
C PRO A 290 23.76 -2.59 -8.41
N GLY A 291 23.47 -3.52 -7.51
CA GLY A 291 24.46 -4.37 -6.86
C GLY A 291 25.31 -5.14 -7.88
N PRO A 292 26.41 -5.77 -7.42
CA PRO A 292 27.33 -6.46 -8.32
C PRO A 292 26.64 -7.54 -9.14
N ARG A 293 26.99 -7.63 -10.43
CA ARG A 293 26.55 -8.75 -11.25
C ARG A 293 27.23 -10.02 -10.73
N LEU A 294 26.42 -10.98 -10.31
CA LEU A 294 26.89 -12.33 -10.03
C LEU A 294 26.85 -13.11 -11.36
N HIS A 295 27.96 -13.75 -11.73
CA HIS A 295 28.06 -14.50 -12.97
C HIS A 295 28.70 -15.85 -12.70
N ILE A 296 27.90 -16.90 -12.85
CA ILE A 296 28.24 -18.30 -12.54
C ILE A 296 27.82 -19.20 -13.71
N ARG A 297 28.07 -20.50 -13.62
CA ARG A 297 27.67 -21.53 -14.57
C ARG A 297 26.84 -22.59 -13.84
N GLN A 298 25.87 -23.17 -14.54
CA GLN A 298 25.11 -24.32 -14.08
C GLN A 298 26.06 -25.44 -13.62
N GLY A 299 25.78 -26.01 -12.45
CA GLY A 299 26.62 -26.99 -11.76
C GLY A 299 27.64 -26.39 -10.78
N ASP A 300 27.87 -25.07 -10.77
CA ASP A 300 28.70 -24.42 -9.75
C ASP A 300 28.08 -24.61 -8.35
N ARG A 301 28.91 -24.98 -7.36
CA ARG A 301 28.58 -24.79 -5.95
C ARG A 301 29.00 -23.39 -5.53
N VAL A 302 28.07 -22.63 -4.97
CA VAL A 302 28.19 -21.22 -4.66
C VAL A 302 27.94 -20.98 -3.18
N ARG A 303 28.72 -20.08 -2.58
CA ARG A 303 28.55 -19.53 -1.23
C ARG A 303 28.48 -18.01 -1.34
N ILE A 304 27.49 -17.40 -0.70
CA ILE A 304 27.32 -15.95 -0.67
C ILE A 304 27.18 -15.52 0.78
N ASN A 305 28.21 -14.84 1.29
CA ASN A 305 28.20 -14.25 2.62
C ASN A 305 27.60 -12.84 2.51
N VAL A 306 26.45 -12.61 3.13
CA VAL A 306 25.78 -11.30 3.17
C VAL A 306 26.02 -10.67 4.53
N THR A 307 26.55 -9.45 4.58
CA THR A 307 26.75 -8.65 5.80
C THR A 307 25.87 -7.40 5.74
N ASN A 308 25.08 -7.16 6.79
CA ASN A 308 24.14 -6.05 6.81
C ASN A 308 24.76 -4.78 7.44
N ARG A 309 24.82 -3.66 6.71
CA ARG A 309 25.12 -2.31 7.25
C ARG A 309 24.00 -1.29 7.06
N LEU A 310 22.78 -1.75 6.74
CA LEU A 310 21.59 -0.90 6.79
C LEU A 310 21.23 -0.59 8.26
N PRO A 311 20.50 0.51 8.54
CA PRO A 311 19.96 0.81 9.87
C PRO A 311 18.82 -0.13 10.30
N GLU A 312 18.30 -0.92 9.35
CA GLU A 312 17.18 -1.85 9.48
C GLU A 312 17.61 -3.30 9.16
N SER A 313 16.78 -4.29 9.47
CA SER A 313 17.05 -5.69 9.09
C SER A 313 16.99 -5.87 7.57
N THR A 314 17.56 -6.95 7.05
CA THR A 314 17.48 -7.29 5.62
C THR A 314 17.58 -8.79 5.40
N THR A 315 17.20 -9.29 4.23
CA THR A 315 17.58 -10.61 3.70
C THR A 315 17.83 -10.50 2.20
N ILE A 316 18.43 -11.51 1.56
CA ILE A 316 18.56 -11.55 0.09
C ILE A 316 17.88 -12.81 -0.45
N HIS A 317 16.96 -12.62 -1.40
CA HIS A 317 16.31 -13.69 -2.16
C HIS A 317 16.91 -13.83 -3.56
N TRP A 318 16.95 -15.06 -4.06
CA TRP A 318 17.58 -15.46 -5.33
C TRP A 318 16.51 -15.73 -6.39
N HIS A 319 15.94 -14.64 -6.92
CA HIS A 319 14.68 -14.65 -7.64
C HIS A 319 14.65 -15.61 -8.84
N GLY A 320 13.83 -16.66 -8.72
CA GLY A 320 13.57 -17.68 -9.74
C GLY A 320 14.38 -18.97 -9.60
N LEU A 321 15.34 -19.04 -8.67
CA LEU A 321 16.15 -20.25 -8.48
C LEU A 321 15.40 -21.36 -7.76
N ILE A 322 15.61 -22.61 -8.21
CA ILE A 322 15.28 -23.81 -7.42
C ILE A 322 16.41 -24.04 -6.42
N LEU A 323 16.11 -23.83 -5.13
CA LEU A 323 17.06 -23.89 -4.01
C LEU A 323 16.57 -24.82 -2.88
N PRO A 324 17.45 -25.23 -1.95
CA PRO A 324 17.02 -25.65 -0.61
C PRO A 324 16.22 -24.52 0.04
N ASN A 325 15.10 -24.84 0.68
CA ASN A 325 14.16 -23.85 1.22
C ASN A 325 14.83 -22.87 2.21
N GLU A 326 15.79 -23.37 3.00
CA GLU A 326 16.55 -22.60 4.00
C GLU A 326 17.49 -21.55 3.36
N MET A 327 17.72 -21.62 2.04
CA MET A 327 18.59 -20.73 1.29
C MET A 327 17.81 -19.74 0.41
N ASP A 328 16.47 -19.77 0.44
CA ASP A 328 15.62 -19.03 -0.49
C ASP A 328 15.63 -17.52 -0.24
N GLY A 329 15.59 -17.07 1.02
CA GLY A 329 15.75 -15.66 1.41
C GLY A 329 14.57 -14.95 2.10
N PRO A 330 13.28 -15.32 1.93
CA PRO A 330 12.17 -14.64 2.59
C PRO A 330 12.27 -14.54 4.13
N ALA A 331 12.29 -13.30 4.62
CA ALA A 331 12.30 -12.96 6.04
C ALA A 331 11.10 -13.53 6.79
N GLU A 332 11.32 -14.05 8.01
CA GLU A 332 10.33 -14.69 8.90
C GLU A 332 9.61 -15.93 8.32
N ILE A 333 9.87 -16.32 7.08
CA ILE A 333 9.27 -17.48 6.39
C ILE A 333 10.29 -18.60 6.19
N THR A 334 11.47 -18.29 5.63
CA THR A 334 12.54 -19.28 5.39
C THR A 334 13.75 -19.09 6.28
N GLN A 335 13.93 -17.89 6.84
CA GLN A 335 15.02 -17.55 7.75
C GLN A 335 14.62 -16.40 8.70
N GLU A 336 15.34 -16.28 9.82
CA GLU A 336 15.36 -15.02 10.59
C GLU A 336 15.97 -13.89 9.73
N PRO A 337 15.48 -12.63 9.84
CA PRO A 337 16.08 -11.47 9.20
C PRO A 337 17.54 -11.25 9.64
N ILE A 338 18.38 -10.71 8.76
CA ILE A 338 19.76 -10.34 9.10
C ILE A 338 19.71 -8.99 9.84
N PRO A 339 19.99 -8.93 11.16
CA PRO A 339 19.92 -7.68 11.90
C PRO A 339 21.04 -6.71 11.48
N PRO A 340 20.91 -5.39 11.76
CA PRO A 340 21.99 -4.42 11.55
C PRO A 340 23.32 -4.88 12.16
N GLY A 341 24.38 -4.87 11.36
CA GLY A 341 25.71 -5.38 11.74
C GLY A 341 25.85 -6.91 11.75
N GLY A 342 24.77 -7.66 11.50
CA GLY A 342 24.76 -9.11 11.40
C GLY A 342 25.26 -9.63 10.05
N SER A 343 25.36 -10.95 9.91
CA SER A 343 25.70 -11.60 8.63
C SER A 343 25.01 -12.96 8.50
N TYR A 344 24.69 -13.35 7.26
CA TYR A 344 24.14 -14.65 6.89
C TYR A 344 24.95 -15.26 5.75
N ARG A 345 24.86 -16.58 5.56
CA ARG A 345 25.57 -17.30 4.50
C ARG A 345 24.62 -18.23 3.75
N TYR A 346 24.29 -17.83 2.53
CA TYR A 346 23.63 -18.68 1.55
C TYR A 346 24.65 -19.64 0.95
N GLU A 347 24.31 -20.92 0.79
CA GLU A 347 25.17 -21.90 0.10
C GLU A 347 24.32 -22.95 -0.65
N PHE A 348 24.51 -23.02 -1.97
CA PHE A 348 23.72 -23.87 -2.86
C PHE A 348 24.51 -24.30 -4.10
N THR A 349 23.91 -25.14 -4.95
CA THR A 349 24.44 -25.49 -6.28
C THR A 349 23.48 -24.96 -7.35
N ALA A 350 24.01 -24.29 -8.37
CA ALA A 350 23.20 -23.73 -9.45
C ALA A 350 22.64 -24.83 -10.37
N GLY A 351 21.38 -25.25 -10.14
CA GLY A 351 20.72 -26.29 -10.93
C GLY A 351 20.21 -25.83 -12.30
N GLN A 352 19.85 -24.55 -12.42
CA GLN A 352 19.32 -23.92 -13.63
C GLN A 352 20.41 -23.21 -14.44
N SER A 353 20.03 -22.63 -15.58
CA SER A 353 20.79 -21.64 -16.37
C SER A 353 19.83 -20.53 -16.85
N GLY A 354 20.35 -19.37 -17.24
CA GLY A 354 19.56 -18.22 -17.72
C GLY A 354 19.78 -16.90 -16.99
N THR A 355 18.81 -15.99 -17.17
CA THR A 355 18.78 -14.63 -16.58
C THR A 355 17.91 -14.60 -15.33
N TYR A 356 18.56 -14.37 -14.19
CA TYR A 356 17.96 -14.22 -12.87
C TYR A 356 18.44 -12.91 -12.22
N PHE A 357 17.96 -12.62 -11.02
CA PHE A 357 18.43 -11.51 -10.21
C PHE A 357 18.29 -11.85 -8.72
N TYR A 358 18.80 -10.99 -7.86
CA TYR A 358 18.64 -11.10 -6.42
C TYR A 358 18.23 -9.75 -5.83
N HIS A 359 17.47 -9.76 -4.74
CA HIS A 359 16.91 -8.56 -4.13
C HIS A 359 16.63 -8.73 -2.63
N SER A 360 16.38 -7.63 -1.93
CA SER A 360 15.83 -7.64 -0.57
C SER A 360 14.55 -8.48 -0.48
N HIS A 361 14.46 -9.39 0.49
CA HIS A 361 13.20 -10.07 0.83
C HIS A 361 12.76 -9.84 2.30
N ASP A 362 13.13 -8.66 2.80
CA ASP A 362 12.67 -8.02 4.02
C ASP A 362 12.28 -6.57 3.64
N HIS A 363 11.19 -6.04 4.20
CA HIS A 363 10.61 -4.72 3.87
C HIS A 363 10.68 -4.36 2.35
N VAL A 364 10.25 -5.27 1.48
CA VAL A 364 10.58 -5.25 0.03
C VAL A 364 10.14 -3.99 -0.70
N ASP A 365 8.94 -3.50 -0.40
CA ASP A 365 8.38 -2.26 -0.97
C ASP A 365 9.23 -1.02 -0.66
N ARG A 366 10.01 -1.07 0.42
CA ARG A 366 11.04 -0.10 0.78
C ARG A 366 12.39 -0.45 0.16
N GLN A 367 12.98 -1.58 0.55
CA GLN A 367 14.41 -1.85 0.33
C GLN A 367 14.76 -2.04 -1.16
N GLN A 368 13.90 -2.72 -1.93
CA GLN A 368 14.12 -2.92 -3.36
C GLN A 368 13.85 -1.61 -4.14
N ALA A 369 12.81 -0.85 -3.77
CA ALA A 369 12.52 0.47 -4.33
C ALA A 369 13.62 1.51 -4.01
N LEU A 370 14.41 1.31 -2.95
CA LEU A 370 15.60 2.11 -2.62
C LEU A 370 16.90 1.57 -3.26
N GLY A 371 16.86 0.48 -4.01
CA GLY A 371 17.98 0.00 -4.84
C GLY A 371 18.62 -1.32 -4.45
N LEU A 372 18.10 -2.05 -3.44
CA LEU A 372 18.73 -3.26 -2.91
C LEU A 372 18.46 -4.50 -3.79
N TYR A 373 18.99 -4.48 -5.01
CA TYR A 373 18.90 -5.55 -6.01
C TYR A 373 20.20 -5.67 -6.84
N GLY A 374 20.37 -6.78 -7.56
CA GLY A 374 21.46 -6.98 -8.54
C GLY A 374 21.22 -8.19 -9.46
N ALA A 375 21.87 -8.22 -10.62
CA ALA A 375 21.67 -9.29 -11.61
C ALA A 375 22.46 -10.58 -11.27
N LEU A 376 21.87 -11.74 -11.59
CA LEU A 376 22.47 -13.07 -11.46
C LEU A 376 22.36 -13.80 -12.80
N ILE A 377 23.47 -13.92 -13.51
CA ILE A 377 23.55 -14.62 -14.80
C ILE A 377 24.17 -16.01 -14.55
N ILE A 378 23.50 -17.04 -15.07
CA ILE A 378 23.94 -18.44 -14.94
C ILE A 378 24.11 -19.03 -16.33
N ASP A 379 25.36 -19.21 -16.77
CA ASP A 379 25.65 -19.82 -18.07
C ASP A 379 25.24 -21.31 -18.08
N PRO A 380 24.68 -21.85 -19.18
CA PRO A 380 24.32 -23.25 -19.27
C PRO A 380 25.54 -24.16 -19.17
N ALA A 381 25.37 -25.36 -18.61
CA ALA A 381 26.47 -26.32 -18.50
C ALA A 381 26.94 -26.79 -19.88
N ALA A 382 26.01 -27.01 -20.82
CA ALA A 382 26.27 -27.52 -22.15
C ALA A 382 26.17 -26.41 -23.23
N PRO A 383 27.12 -26.31 -24.18
CA PRO A 383 27.18 -25.17 -25.11
C PRO A 383 26.01 -25.01 -26.07
N GLN A 384 25.29 -26.09 -26.41
CA GLN A 384 24.16 -26.00 -27.35
C GLN A 384 22.91 -25.32 -26.75
N ASP A 385 22.86 -25.14 -25.43
CA ASP A 385 21.78 -24.45 -24.73
C ASP A 385 22.09 -22.94 -24.56
N GLU A 386 23.22 -22.46 -25.08
CA GLU A 386 23.65 -21.08 -24.99
C GLU A 386 23.10 -20.23 -26.15
N ILE A 387 22.24 -19.25 -25.85
CA ILE A 387 21.85 -18.23 -26.82
C ILE A 387 23.05 -17.30 -27.05
N THR A 388 23.73 -17.50 -28.18
CA THR A 388 24.89 -16.70 -28.59
C THR A 388 24.47 -15.39 -29.27
N ALA A 389 25.30 -14.36 -29.09
CA ALA A 389 25.24 -13.07 -29.79
C ALA A 389 26.63 -12.42 -29.72
N ASP A 390 26.92 -11.47 -30.60
CA ASP A 390 28.21 -10.74 -30.60
C ASP A 390 28.36 -9.84 -29.36
N HIS A 391 27.24 -9.36 -28.82
CA HIS A 391 27.16 -8.55 -27.59
C HIS A 391 26.08 -9.09 -26.64
N ASP A 392 26.37 -9.10 -25.33
CA ASP A 392 25.44 -9.47 -24.25
C ASP A 392 25.30 -8.29 -23.27
N TYR A 393 24.12 -7.68 -23.19
CA TYR A 393 23.88 -6.47 -22.41
C TYR A 393 22.66 -6.62 -21.48
N VAL A 394 22.91 -6.54 -20.16
CA VAL A 394 21.88 -6.56 -19.12
C VAL A 394 21.26 -5.18 -18.97
N ILE A 395 19.93 -5.14 -18.83
CA ILE A 395 19.14 -3.95 -18.49
C ILE A 395 18.33 -4.27 -17.24
N GLN A 396 18.79 -3.74 -16.11
CA GLN A 396 18.04 -3.69 -14.85
C GLN A 396 17.27 -2.37 -14.79
N LEU A 397 15.96 -2.47 -14.59
CA LEU A 397 15.02 -1.35 -14.56
C LEU A 397 14.75 -0.92 -13.12
N GLN A 398 14.73 0.38 -12.84
CA GLN A 398 14.43 0.91 -11.51
C GLN A 398 13.69 2.25 -11.55
N GLU A 399 12.87 2.46 -10.53
CA GLU A 399 12.05 3.63 -10.26
C GLU A 399 12.56 4.36 -9.01
N TRP A 400 12.45 5.69 -8.98
CA TRP A 400 12.87 6.51 -7.83
C TRP A 400 11.87 7.64 -7.56
N LEU A 401 11.58 7.90 -6.28
CA LEU A 401 10.86 9.08 -5.83
C LEU A 401 11.81 10.06 -5.14
N MET A 402 12.02 11.21 -5.76
CA MET A 402 12.78 12.35 -5.22
C MET A 402 11.85 13.53 -4.93
N ARG A 403 11.80 13.99 -3.67
CA ARG A 403 11.11 15.24 -3.28
C ARG A 403 11.96 16.03 -2.28
N GLU A 404 12.00 17.34 -2.45
CA GLU A 404 12.65 18.28 -1.51
C GLU A 404 14.14 17.96 -1.20
N GLY A 405 14.82 17.26 -2.12
CA GLY A 405 16.21 16.83 -1.96
C GLY A 405 16.39 15.49 -1.22
N LEU A 406 15.29 14.80 -0.88
CA LEU A 406 15.26 13.50 -0.21
C LEU A 406 14.76 12.40 -1.14
N THR A 407 15.27 11.18 -0.95
CA THR A 407 14.81 9.97 -1.64
C THR A 407 13.82 9.21 -0.76
N PHE A 408 12.69 8.86 -1.35
CA PHE A 408 11.65 8.00 -0.78
C PHE A 408 11.55 6.73 -1.63
N PRO A 409 11.12 5.59 -1.06
CA PRO A 409 10.77 4.43 -1.87
C PRO A 409 9.61 4.76 -2.82
N ALA A 410 9.77 4.38 -4.08
CA ALA A 410 8.75 4.54 -5.11
C ALA A 410 7.65 3.48 -4.94
N MET A 411 6.54 3.86 -4.29
CA MET A 411 5.37 3.00 -4.07
C MET A 411 4.13 3.59 -4.74
N PRO A 412 3.30 2.81 -5.48
CA PRO A 412 2.08 3.32 -6.14
C PRO A 412 0.94 3.81 -5.22
N MET A 413 1.17 3.91 -3.90
CA MET A 413 0.23 4.47 -2.91
C MET A 413 -0.14 5.94 -3.21
N ASP A 414 -1.21 6.45 -2.61
CA ASP A 414 -1.73 7.80 -2.90
C ASP A 414 -0.68 8.91 -2.67
N GLY A 415 -0.09 9.37 -3.77
CA GLY A 415 0.97 10.37 -3.79
C GLY A 415 2.40 9.81 -3.74
N GLY A 416 2.64 8.50 -3.81
CA GLY A 416 3.98 7.87 -3.76
C GLY A 416 4.66 7.62 -5.13
N GLN A 417 4.04 8.03 -6.23
CA GLN A 417 4.49 7.73 -7.60
C GLN A 417 5.92 8.25 -7.90
N PRO A 418 6.78 7.46 -8.58
CA PRO A 418 8.15 7.84 -8.94
C PRO A 418 8.19 9.02 -9.92
N ASN A 419 9.30 9.75 -9.92
CA ASN A 419 9.58 10.85 -10.84
C ASN A 419 10.94 10.77 -11.55
N TYR A 420 11.80 9.82 -11.18
CA TYR A 420 12.98 9.46 -11.96
C TYR A 420 13.00 7.95 -12.21
N PHE A 421 13.60 7.55 -13.32
CA PHE A 421 13.70 6.15 -13.73
C PHE A 421 15.11 5.87 -14.24
N THR A 422 15.64 4.68 -14.02
CA THR A 422 17.03 4.37 -14.37
C THR A 422 17.21 2.99 -14.98
N ILE A 423 18.03 2.92 -16.04
CA ILE A 423 18.62 1.67 -16.53
C ILE A 423 20.00 1.54 -15.91
N ASN A 424 20.28 0.41 -15.27
CA ASN A 424 21.59 0.13 -14.64
C ASN A 424 22.08 1.28 -13.74
N GLY A 425 21.16 1.90 -12.99
CA GLY A 425 21.47 2.95 -12.01
C GLY A 425 21.73 4.34 -12.59
N ARG A 426 21.49 4.57 -13.89
CA ARG A 426 21.56 5.89 -14.54
C ARG A 426 20.27 6.22 -15.29
N ALA A 427 19.90 7.49 -15.33
CA ALA A 427 18.84 7.99 -16.21
C ALA A 427 19.47 8.55 -17.48
N TYR A 428 18.75 8.51 -18.61
CA TYR A 428 19.20 9.21 -19.83
C TYR A 428 19.26 10.73 -19.58
N PRO A 429 20.29 11.47 -20.04
CA PRO A 429 21.35 11.10 -20.98
C PRO A 429 22.66 10.62 -20.33
N SER A 430 22.63 10.14 -19.08
CA SER A 430 23.79 9.58 -18.36
C SER A 430 23.90 8.04 -18.42
N THR A 431 23.01 7.38 -19.15
CA THR A 431 23.08 5.95 -19.48
C THR A 431 24.20 5.62 -20.48
N ASP A 432 24.57 4.34 -20.56
CA ASP A 432 25.57 3.87 -21.53
C ASP A 432 25.10 4.05 -22.99
N THR A 433 26.07 4.00 -23.91
CA THR A 433 25.83 3.81 -25.35
C THR A 433 26.45 2.50 -25.80
N ILE A 434 25.61 1.57 -26.27
CA ILE A 434 26.03 0.29 -26.85
C ILE A 434 26.58 0.58 -28.24
N ARG A 435 27.82 0.19 -28.55
CA ARG A 435 28.47 0.45 -29.84
C ARG A 435 28.63 -0.85 -30.61
N MET A 436 28.14 -0.88 -31.84
CA MET A 436 28.09 -2.07 -32.70
C MET A 436 28.44 -1.72 -34.15
N LYS A 437 28.59 -2.73 -35.00
CA LYS A 437 28.68 -2.60 -36.46
C LYS A 437 27.49 -3.26 -37.17
N VAL A 438 27.27 -2.91 -38.43
CA VAL A 438 26.29 -3.60 -39.28
C VAL A 438 26.62 -5.09 -39.37
N GLY A 439 25.61 -5.93 -39.18
CA GLY A 439 25.69 -7.39 -39.16
C GLY A 439 25.75 -8.01 -37.75
N GLU A 440 26.30 -7.28 -36.77
CA GLU A 440 26.44 -7.76 -35.39
C GLU A 440 25.07 -7.95 -34.69
N THR A 441 25.05 -8.85 -33.71
CA THR A 441 23.88 -9.21 -32.91
C THR A 441 24.03 -8.78 -31.45
N LEU A 442 22.91 -8.38 -30.84
CA LEU A 442 22.84 -7.93 -29.46
C LEU A 442 21.78 -8.76 -28.73
N LYS A 443 22.22 -9.56 -27.76
CA LYS A 443 21.33 -10.14 -26.76
C LYS A 443 21.11 -9.12 -25.66
N VAL A 444 19.89 -8.61 -25.55
CA VAL A 444 19.47 -7.74 -24.44
C VAL A 444 18.75 -8.58 -23.40
N ARG A 445 19.24 -8.55 -22.15
CA ARG A 445 18.62 -9.23 -21.02
C ARG A 445 17.87 -8.21 -20.17
N PHE A 446 16.56 -8.08 -20.38
CA PHE A 446 15.71 -7.22 -19.57
C PHE A 446 15.38 -7.90 -18.24
N ILE A 447 15.52 -7.15 -17.14
CA ILE A 447 15.20 -7.59 -15.78
C ILE A 447 14.34 -6.51 -15.11
N GLY A 448 13.11 -6.87 -14.74
CA GLY A 448 12.20 -6.05 -13.95
C GLY A 448 12.59 -6.02 -12.48
N THR A 449 13.71 -5.35 -12.16
CA THR A 449 14.20 -5.16 -10.79
C THR A 449 13.42 -4.11 -9.98
N ASN A 450 12.51 -3.39 -10.64
CA ASN A 450 11.61 -2.39 -10.08
C ASN A 450 10.39 -3.01 -9.38
N ASN A 451 9.71 -2.24 -8.52
CA ASN A 451 8.54 -2.70 -7.76
C ASN A 451 7.18 -2.26 -8.35
N GLY A 452 7.08 -1.05 -8.92
CA GLY A 452 5.78 -0.42 -9.19
C GLY A 452 5.16 -0.72 -10.55
N PHE A 453 5.89 -0.47 -11.64
CA PHE A 453 5.33 -0.36 -12.98
C PHE A 453 5.72 -1.50 -13.92
N ILE A 454 4.81 -1.82 -14.86
CA ILE A 454 5.18 -2.55 -16.07
C ILE A 454 5.89 -1.59 -17.03
N HIS A 455 7.07 -1.99 -17.49
CA HIS A 455 7.86 -1.24 -18.46
C HIS A 455 7.76 -1.91 -19.84
N PRO A 456 6.96 -1.39 -20.79
CA PRO A 456 6.99 -1.82 -22.19
C PRO A 456 8.32 -1.40 -22.83
N MET A 457 9.30 -2.30 -22.87
CA MET A 457 10.63 -2.03 -23.41
C MET A 457 10.63 -2.25 -24.93
N HIS A 458 10.77 -1.15 -25.67
CA HIS A 458 10.81 -1.07 -27.13
C HIS A 458 12.25 -0.93 -27.65
N ILE A 459 12.55 -1.50 -28.83
CA ILE A 459 13.83 -1.29 -29.52
C ILE A 459 13.61 -0.85 -30.97
N HIS A 460 14.13 0.33 -31.32
CA HIS A 460 14.04 0.89 -32.67
C HIS A 460 14.83 0.05 -33.69
N GLY A 461 14.46 0.11 -34.97
CA GLY A 461 15.14 -0.65 -36.03
C GLY A 461 14.90 -2.17 -35.99
N GLY A 462 13.94 -2.61 -35.15
CA GLY A 462 13.53 -4.01 -35.00
C GLY A 462 12.84 -4.63 -36.23
N PRO A 463 12.20 -5.80 -36.06
CA PRO A 463 11.97 -6.49 -34.78
C PRO A 463 13.23 -7.17 -34.23
N PHE A 464 13.20 -7.48 -32.94
CA PHE A 464 14.04 -8.48 -32.29
C PHE A 464 13.29 -9.82 -32.18
N GLU A 465 14.01 -10.90 -31.91
CA GLU A 465 13.42 -12.19 -31.52
C GLU A 465 13.40 -12.30 -29.99
N VAL A 466 12.29 -12.76 -29.41
CA VAL A 466 12.23 -13.13 -27.99
C VAL A 466 12.70 -14.58 -27.84
N VAL A 467 13.81 -14.78 -27.12
CA VAL A 467 14.56 -16.04 -27.10
C VAL A 467 14.52 -16.77 -25.76
N ALA A 468 14.35 -16.06 -24.64
CA ALA A 468 14.15 -16.65 -23.31
C ALA A 468 13.19 -15.78 -22.48
N ARG A 469 12.52 -16.39 -21.51
CA ARG A 469 11.63 -15.71 -20.57
C ARG A 469 11.81 -16.28 -19.15
N ASP A 470 11.87 -15.38 -18.16
CA ASP A 470 11.97 -15.69 -16.73
C ASP A 470 13.13 -16.67 -16.41
N GLY A 471 14.20 -16.63 -17.22
CA GLY A 471 15.37 -17.51 -17.14
C GLY A 471 15.36 -18.65 -18.16
N GLU A 472 14.19 -19.18 -18.52
CA GLU A 472 14.05 -20.36 -19.36
C GLU A 472 14.11 -20.04 -20.87
N ASN A 473 14.91 -20.79 -21.62
CA ASN A 473 15.01 -20.67 -23.08
C ASN A 473 13.69 -21.06 -23.76
N ILE A 474 13.21 -20.20 -24.67
CA ILE A 474 12.06 -20.51 -25.52
C ILE A 474 12.53 -21.44 -26.66
N PRO A 475 11.89 -22.61 -26.88
CA PRO A 475 12.19 -23.49 -27.99
C PRO A 475 12.04 -22.76 -29.33
N GLU A 476 12.91 -23.03 -30.31
CA GLU A 476 12.98 -22.28 -31.57
C GLU A 476 11.64 -22.18 -32.31
N SER A 477 10.83 -23.25 -32.27
CA SER A 477 9.48 -23.30 -32.86
C SER A 477 8.41 -22.45 -32.16
N ALA A 478 8.72 -21.89 -30.98
CA ALA A 478 7.85 -21.04 -30.17
C ALA A 478 8.43 -19.64 -29.93
N ARG A 479 9.64 -19.34 -30.46
CA ARG A 479 10.19 -17.98 -30.47
C ARG A 479 9.36 -17.11 -31.41
N PHE A 480 9.33 -15.81 -31.11
CA PHE A 480 8.52 -14.86 -31.87
C PHE A 480 9.21 -13.52 -32.01
N LEU A 481 8.90 -12.83 -33.11
CA LEU A 481 9.38 -11.48 -33.39
C LEU A 481 8.51 -10.45 -32.67
N ALA A 482 9.16 -9.46 -32.05
CA ALA A 482 8.52 -8.30 -31.44
C ALA A 482 9.39 -7.05 -31.63
N ASP A 483 8.79 -5.88 -31.50
CA ASP A 483 9.53 -4.61 -31.33
C ASP A 483 9.46 -4.09 -29.88
N THR A 484 8.54 -4.62 -29.07
CA THR A 484 8.24 -4.18 -27.70
C THR A 484 7.85 -5.36 -26.83
N VAL A 485 8.38 -5.45 -25.60
CA VAL A 485 7.98 -6.45 -24.59
C VAL A 485 7.60 -5.80 -23.27
N ASN A 486 6.52 -6.26 -22.64
CA ASN A 486 6.11 -5.81 -21.31
C ASN A 486 6.96 -6.49 -20.24
N VAL A 487 7.85 -5.73 -19.60
CA VAL A 487 8.67 -6.19 -18.48
C VAL A 487 8.03 -5.70 -17.19
N GLY A 488 7.28 -6.57 -16.51
CA GLY A 488 6.73 -6.29 -15.18
C GLY A 488 7.74 -6.55 -14.06
N PRO A 489 7.45 -6.10 -12.82
CA PRO A 489 8.21 -6.45 -11.62
C PRO A 489 8.46 -7.96 -11.53
N GLY A 490 9.71 -8.34 -11.27
CA GLY A 490 10.18 -9.73 -11.22
C GLY A 490 10.39 -10.43 -12.57
N GLN A 491 9.86 -9.92 -13.68
CA GLN A 491 9.95 -10.60 -14.98
C GLN A 491 11.32 -10.45 -15.64
N ARG A 492 11.73 -11.47 -16.42
CA ARG A 492 12.93 -11.41 -17.26
C ARG A 492 12.60 -11.77 -18.71
N TYR A 493 13.24 -11.08 -19.65
CA TYR A 493 13.18 -11.41 -21.07
C TYR A 493 14.56 -11.25 -21.70
N ASP A 494 15.08 -12.32 -22.30
CA ASP A 494 16.23 -12.20 -23.20
C ASP A 494 15.68 -12.08 -24.63
N VAL A 495 16.18 -11.08 -25.37
CA VAL A 495 15.83 -10.84 -26.77
C VAL A 495 17.07 -10.66 -27.62
N VAL A 496 17.06 -11.14 -28.87
CA VAL A 496 18.14 -10.96 -29.83
C VAL A 496 17.74 -9.94 -30.89
N TRP A 497 18.43 -8.81 -30.90
CA TRP A 497 18.32 -7.75 -31.90
C TRP A 497 19.53 -7.81 -32.86
N GLN A 498 19.36 -7.32 -34.10
CA GLN A 498 20.42 -7.36 -35.12
C GLN A 498 20.65 -5.96 -35.71
N ALA A 499 21.92 -5.57 -35.80
CA ALA A 499 22.37 -4.31 -36.38
C ALA A 499 22.23 -4.30 -37.91
N ARG A 500 21.01 -4.11 -38.42
CA ARG A 500 20.72 -4.23 -39.88
C ARG A 500 21.10 -3.01 -40.72
N ARG A 501 21.28 -1.84 -40.10
CA ARG A 501 21.63 -0.56 -40.77
C ARG A 501 22.43 0.34 -39.83
N PRO A 502 23.37 1.16 -40.34
CA PRO A 502 24.10 2.12 -39.54
C PRO A 502 23.18 3.26 -39.08
N GLY A 503 23.53 3.88 -37.95
CA GLY A 503 22.74 4.93 -37.32
C GLY A 503 22.52 4.68 -35.83
N LYS A 504 21.76 5.59 -35.20
CA LYS A 504 21.45 5.54 -33.77
C LYS A 504 20.03 5.03 -33.56
N TRP A 505 19.91 3.98 -32.76
CA TRP A 505 18.66 3.32 -32.40
C TRP A 505 18.47 3.42 -30.89
N LEU A 506 17.22 3.46 -30.41
CA LEU A 506 16.89 3.57 -29.00
C LEU A 506 16.35 2.24 -28.47
N ILE A 507 16.82 1.85 -27.29
CA ILE A 507 16.11 0.95 -26.37
C ILE A 507 15.42 1.84 -25.35
N HIS A 508 14.09 1.78 -25.21
CA HIS A 508 13.40 2.62 -24.23
C HIS A 508 12.08 2.06 -23.70
N CYS A 509 11.62 2.56 -22.55
CA CYS A 509 10.26 2.33 -22.09
C CYS A 509 9.25 3.11 -22.95
N HIS A 510 8.15 2.49 -23.37
CA HIS A 510 7.11 3.11 -24.20
C HIS A 510 5.98 3.79 -23.39
N ILE A 511 6.18 3.99 -22.09
CA ILE A 511 5.34 4.89 -21.26
C ILE A 511 6.05 6.24 -21.20
N GLY A 512 5.46 7.28 -21.80
CA GLY A 512 6.11 8.58 -21.97
C GLY A 512 6.54 9.29 -20.68
N HIS A 513 5.89 9.01 -19.55
CA HIS A 513 6.36 9.48 -18.23
C HIS A 513 7.74 8.91 -17.87
N HIS A 514 7.99 7.65 -18.22
CA HIS A 514 9.22 6.93 -17.88
C HIS A 514 10.40 7.26 -18.80
N THR A 515 10.16 8.06 -19.85
CA THR A 515 11.19 8.69 -20.70
C THR A 515 11.47 10.14 -20.31
N THR A 516 11.21 10.52 -19.05
CA THR A 516 11.51 11.86 -18.50
C THR A 516 12.34 11.80 -17.23
N ASN A 517 13.01 12.91 -16.94
CA ASN A 517 13.69 13.21 -15.69
C ASN A 517 12.81 14.22 -14.93
N ASN A 518 11.99 13.76 -13.98
CA ASN A 518 11.02 14.59 -13.24
C ASN A 518 10.12 15.43 -14.17
N ASN A 519 9.51 14.79 -15.17
CA ASN A 519 8.66 15.40 -16.20
C ASN A 519 9.39 16.38 -17.17
N VAL A 520 10.72 16.35 -17.22
CA VAL A 520 11.54 17.09 -18.20
C VAL A 520 12.26 16.12 -19.14
N GLU A 521 12.30 16.41 -20.44
CA GLU A 521 13.17 15.73 -21.40
C GLU A 521 14.48 16.51 -21.59
N GLU A 522 15.60 15.81 -21.52
CA GLU A 522 16.95 16.31 -21.78
C GLU A 522 17.49 15.67 -23.06
N LYS A 523 17.92 16.49 -24.04
CA LYS A 523 18.47 16.03 -25.34
C LYS A 523 17.51 15.13 -26.15
N GLY A 524 16.20 15.24 -25.91
CA GLY A 524 15.15 14.45 -26.60
C GLY A 524 14.84 13.11 -25.93
N GLY A 525 14.94 13.04 -24.60
CA GLY A 525 14.65 11.84 -23.83
C GLY A 525 14.90 12.02 -22.34
N GLY A 526 14.86 10.92 -21.59
CA GLY A 526 15.04 10.89 -20.14
C GLY A 526 14.82 9.48 -19.60
N GLY A 527 15.00 9.28 -18.30
CA GLY A 527 14.60 8.05 -17.61
C GLY A 527 15.15 6.76 -18.24
N LEU A 528 14.25 5.83 -18.58
CA LEU A 528 14.55 4.51 -19.14
C LEU A 528 14.84 4.57 -20.66
N MET A 529 16.01 5.11 -21.03
CA MET A 529 16.50 5.13 -22.42
C MET A 529 17.99 4.77 -22.52
N VAL A 530 18.36 3.92 -23.49
CA VAL A 530 19.73 3.57 -23.88
C VAL A 530 19.89 3.72 -25.40
N VAL A 531 21.06 4.16 -25.86
CA VAL A 531 21.37 4.32 -27.29
C VAL A 531 22.19 3.12 -27.78
N ILE A 532 21.79 2.55 -28.91
CA ILE A 532 22.64 1.69 -29.75
C ILE A 532 23.20 2.55 -30.89
N ASP A 533 24.52 2.66 -31.00
CA ASP A 533 25.24 3.41 -32.03
C ASP A 533 25.89 2.44 -33.01
N VAL A 534 25.24 2.20 -34.16
CA VAL A 534 25.66 1.23 -35.17
C VAL A 534 26.51 1.92 -36.23
N GLN A 535 27.75 1.47 -36.36
CA GLN A 535 28.71 1.92 -37.36
C GLN A 535 28.66 1.03 -38.61
N SER A 536 29.15 1.54 -39.75
CA SER A 536 29.21 0.84 -41.03
C SER A 536 30.20 -0.31 -41.04
#